data_AF-A0A1D7QY47-F1
#
_entry.id   AF-A0A1D7QY47-F1
#
_cell.length_a   1.000
_cell.length_b   1.000
_cell.length_c   1.000
_cell.angle_alpha   90.00
_cell.angle_beta   90.00
_cell.angle_gamma   90.00
#
_symmetry.space_group_name_H-M   'P 1'
#
loop_
_entity.id
_entity.type
_entity.pdbx_description
1 polymer ?
#
loop_
_entity_poly.entity_id
_entity_poly.type
_entity_poly.pdbx_seq_one_letter_code
_entity_poly.pdbx_strand_id
1 'polypeptide(L)'
;MTVNAILTSLFMCSADDACEVSLEKDPEFIVDLRAEADVPVSGAMSRFGTKSFALVNGGPTSPEELKRAIVFVSGQLEYGNRVVLH
;
A
#
# COMPACT_ATOMS: atom_id res chain seq x y z
N MET A 1 -8.71 10.93 11.27
CA MET A 1 -7.76 10.22 10.39
C MET A 1 -6.49 11.02 10.21
N THR A 2 -5.35 10.35 10.14
CA THR A 2 -4.06 10.99 9.84
C THR A 2 -3.48 10.33 8.60
N VAL A 3 -3.70 10.93 7.43
CA VAL A 3 -3.09 10.48 6.17
C VAL A 3 -1.80 11.26 5.98
N ASN A 4 -0.67 10.55 5.95
CA ASN A 4 0.60 11.16 5.62
C ASN A 4 0.81 11.07 4.11
N ALA A 5 0.74 12.20 3.42
CA ALA A 5 1.24 12.31 2.06
C ALA A 5 2.78 12.25 2.13
N ILE A 6 3.36 11.15 1.66
CA ILE A 6 4.82 10.97 1.62
C ILE A 6 5.38 11.69 0.38
N LEU A 7 4.66 11.56 -0.73
CA LEU A 7 4.86 12.25 -2.01
C LEU A 7 3.48 12.60 -2.58
N THR A 8 3.41 13.44 -3.61
CA THR A 8 2.14 13.88 -4.24
C THR A 8 1.19 12.73 -4.62
N SER A 9 1.74 11.55 -4.95
CA SER A 9 0.98 10.35 -5.34
C SER A 9 1.22 9.13 -4.43
N LEU A 10 1.85 9.31 -3.26
CA LEU A 10 2.10 8.24 -2.29
C LEU A 10 1.49 8.58 -0.93
N PHE A 11 0.52 7.77 -0.51
CA PHE A 11 -0.20 7.94 0.74
C PHE A 11 0.08 6.76 1.67
N MET A 12 0.17 7.02 2.97
CA MET A 12 0.29 5.98 3.99
C MET A 12 -0.79 6.16 5.05
N CYS A 13 -1.40 5.05 5.44
CA CYS A 13 -2.47 4.97 6.42
C CYS A 13 -2.38 3.67 7.22
N SER A 14 -3.26 3.50 8.20
CA SER A 14 -3.42 2.21 8.88
C SER A 14 -4.29 1.26 8.04
N ALA A 15 -4.24 -0.04 8.34
CA ALA A 15 -5.14 -1.01 7.73
C ALA A 15 -6.63 -0.69 7.98
N ASP A 16 -6.96 -0.14 9.16
CA ASP A 16 -8.34 0.23 9.50
C ASP A 16 -8.84 1.44 8.69
N ASP A 17 -7.93 2.35 8.34
CA ASP A 17 -8.24 3.55 7.55
C ASP A 17 -8.22 3.29 6.04
N ALA A 18 -7.68 2.15 5.57
CA ALA A 18 -7.42 1.90 4.16
C ALA A 18 -8.68 2.01 3.28
N CYS A 19 -9.86 1.64 3.82
CA CYS A 19 -11.13 1.80 3.13
C CYS A 19 -11.44 3.28 2.85
N GLU A 20 -11.46 4.11 3.88
CA GLU A 20 -11.79 5.54 3.78
C GLU A 20 -10.77 6.30 2.93
N VAL A 21 -9.48 6.01 3.11
CA VAL A 21 -8.40 6.62 2.34
C VAL A 21 -8.46 6.24 0.87
N SER A 22 -8.82 4.99 0.56
CA SER A 22 -8.96 4.54 -0.83
C SER A 22 -10.11 5.24 -1.57
N LEU A 23 -11.21 5.55 -0.87
CA LEU A 23 -12.32 6.33 -1.42
C LEU A 23 -11.94 7.79 -1.64
N GLU A 24 -11.17 8.40 -0.73
CA GLU A 24 -10.75 9.79 -0.83
C GLU A 24 -9.69 10.01 -1.93
N LYS A 25 -8.71 9.09 -2.01
CA LYS A 25 -7.54 9.26 -2.88
C LYS A 25 -7.68 8.61 -4.24
N ASP A 26 -8.66 7.72 -4.42
CA ASP A 26 -8.92 6.98 -5.67
C ASP A 26 -7.63 6.38 -6.26
N PRO A 27 -6.93 5.49 -5.52
CA PRO A 27 -5.63 5.01 -5.94
C PRO A 27 -5.73 4.01 -7.09
N GLU A 28 -4.71 4.02 -7.93
CA GLU A 28 -4.52 2.98 -8.94
C GLU A 28 -4.17 1.64 -8.28
N PHE A 29 -3.36 1.65 -7.21
CA PHE A 29 -3.00 0.47 -6.44
C PHE A 29 -3.07 0.70 -4.93
N ILE A 30 -3.51 -0.33 -4.21
CA ILE A 30 -3.29 -0.47 -2.77
C ILE A 30 -2.15 -1.46 -2.55
N VAL A 31 -1.26 -1.14 -1.62
CA VAL A 31 -0.15 -2.00 -1.22
C VAL A 31 -0.33 -2.38 0.24
N ASP A 32 -0.55 -3.68 0.47
CA ASP A 32 -0.69 -4.27 1.79
C ASP A 32 0.68 -4.74 2.26
N LEU A 33 1.18 -4.16 3.35
CA LEU A 33 2.48 -4.50 3.91
C LEU A 33 2.39 -5.50 5.07
N ARG A 34 1.20 -5.97 5.42
CA ARG A 34 1.00 -6.92 6.53
C ARG A 34 1.55 -8.29 6.17
N ALA A 35 2.22 -8.91 7.14
CA ALA A 35 2.79 -10.25 7.01
C ALA A 35 1.77 -11.36 6.72
N GLU A 36 0.53 -11.23 7.23
CA GLU A 36 -0.51 -12.27 7.23
C GLU A 36 -1.74 -11.88 6.41
N ALA A 37 -1.58 -11.03 5.40
CA ALA A 37 -2.69 -10.61 4.56
C ALA A 37 -3.11 -11.72 3.57
N ASP A 38 -3.91 -12.69 4.05
CA ASP A 38 -4.55 -13.70 3.19
C ASP A 38 -5.65 -13.09 2.30
N VAL A 39 -6.22 -11.96 2.73
CA VAL A 39 -7.28 -11.23 2.04
C VAL A 39 -7.05 -9.72 2.11
N PRO A 40 -7.39 -8.97 1.02
CA PRO A 40 -7.40 -7.52 1.04
C PRO A 40 -8.29 -6.96 2.16
N VAL A 41 -7.97 -5.75 2.63
CA VAL A 41 -8.84 -5.05 3.59
C VAL A 41 -10.23 -4.88 3.00
N SER A 42 -11.26 -5.34 3.72
CA SER A 42 -12.64 -5.28 3.28
C SER A 42 -13.07 -3.84 3.00
N GLY A 43 -13.60 -3.58 1.80
CA GLY A 43 -14.10 -2.27 1.39
C GLY A 43 -13.03 -1.34 0.81
N ALA A 44 -11.74 -1.66 0.93
CA ALA A 44 -10.70 -0.89 0.26
C ALA A 44 -10.75 -1.12 -1.26
N MET A 45 -10.77 -0.04 -2.03
CA MET A 45 -10.94 -0.06 -3.48
C MET A 45 -9.76 0.56 -4.20
N SER A 46 -9.33 -0.07 -5.28
CA SER A 46 -8.36 0.50 -6.21
C SER A 46 -8.71 0.11 -7.64
N ARG A 47 -8.21 0.88 -8.60
CA ARG A 47 -8.52 0.66 -10.03
C ARG A 47 -7.94 -0.65 -10.56
N PHE A 48 -6.75 -1.03 -10.09
CA PHE A 48 -6.02 -2.20 -10.59
C PHE A 48 -5.82 -3.32 -9.55
N GLY A 49 -6.26 -3.11 -8.31
CA GLY A 49 -6.25 -4.11 -7.25
C GLY A 49 -5.23 -3.86 -6.14
N THR A 50 -5.12 -4.84 -5.25
CA THR A 50 -4.21 -4.82 -4.10
C THR A 50 -2.98 -5.68 -4.38
N LYS A 51 -1.80 -5.21 -3.99
CA LYS A 51 -0.55 -5.98 -3.99
C LYS A 51 -0.03 -6.14 -2.57
N SER A 52 0.15 -7.39 -2.16
CA SER A 52 0.65 -7.70 -0.82
C SER A 52 2.15 -8.00 -0.84
N PHE A 53 2.87 -7.43 0.11
CA PHE A 53 4.26 -7.78 0.42
C PHE A 53 4.30 -8.12 1.90
N ALA A 54 4.68 -9.35 2.23
CA ALA A 54 4.68 -9.82 3.61
C ALA A 54 5.87 -9.23 4.38
N LEU A 55 5.76 -7.97 4.78
CA LEU A 55 6.72 -7.34 5.68
C LEU A 55 6.33 -7.75 7.11
N VAL A 56 7.22 -8.47 7.80
CA VAL A 56 6.91 -9.16 9.06
C VAL A 56 6.45 -8.17 10.14
N ASN A 57 5.34 -8.45 10.83
CA ASN A 57 4.92 -7.65 11.99
C ASN A 57 5.90 -7.85 13.17
N GLY A 58 6.91 -6.97 13.27
CA GLY A 58 7.82 -6.91 14.41
C GLY A 58 9.10 -7.77 14.32
N GLY A 59 9.40 -8.36 13.16
CA GLY A 59 10.64 -9.10 12.89
C GLY A 59 11.46 -8.49 11.73
N PRO A 60 12.69 -8.95 11.49
CA PRO A 60 13.47 -8.50 10.34
C PRO A 60 12.79 -8.96 9.04
N THR A 61 12.27 -8.00 8.28
CA THR A 61 11.77 -8.21 6.92
C THR A 61 12.86 -8.78 6.03
N SER A 62 12.53 -9.76 5.18
CA SER A 62 13.45 -10.26 4.16
C SER A 62 13.90 -9.09 3.26
N PRO A 63 15.22 -8.83 3.10
CA PRO A 63 15.71 -7.78 2.22
C PRO A 63 15.19 -7.92 0.78
N GLU A 64 14.94 -9.14 0.33
CA GLU A 64 14.39 -9.42 -1.00
C GLU A 64 12.93 -8.96 -1.11
N GLU A 65 12.12 -9.21 -0.07
CA GLU A 65 10.72 -8.79 -0.05
C GLU A 65 10.59 -7.28 0.06
N LEU A 66 11.42 -6.66 0.89
CA LEU A 66 11.53 -5.20 0.96
C LEU A 66 11.93 -4.61 -0.40
N LYS A 67 12.91 -5.21 -1.08
CA LYS A 67 13.33 -4.76 -2.41
C LYS A 67 12.20 -4.90 -3.43
N ARG A 68 11.42 -5.99 -3.39
CA ARG A 68 10.25 -6.19 -4.27
C ARG A 68 9.18 -5.12 -4.03
N ALA A 69 8.88 -4.81 -2.77
CA ALA A 69 7.94 -3.75 -2.40
C ALA A 69 8.40 -2.39 -2.92
N ILE A 70 9.68 -2.04 -2.69
CA ILE A 70 10.27 -0.78 -3.16
C ILE A 70 10.20 -0.67 -4.68
N VAL A 71 10.65 -1.70 -5.41
CA VAL A 71 10.66 -1.70 -6.88
C VAL A 71 9.25 -1.56 -7.45
N PHE A 72 8.26 -2.22 -6.83
CA PHE A 72 6.88 -2.11 -7.25
C PHE A 72 6.35 -0.68 -7.05
N VAL A 73 6.50 -0.14 -5.84
CA VAL A 73 5.99 1.19 -5.48
C VAL A 73 6.68 2.27 -6.32
N SER A 74 8.01 2.23 -6.45
CA SER A 74 8.75 3.21 -7.26
C SER A 74 8.32 3.17 -8.72
N GLY A 75 8.15 1.97 -9.28
CA GLY A 75 7.64 1.82 -10.66
C GLY A 75 6.25 2.43 -10.84
N GLN A 76 5.33 2.24 -9.87
CA GLN A 76 4.01 2.87 -9.94
C GLN A 76 4.09 4.40 -9.90
N LEU A 77 4.95 4.95 -9.06
CA LEU A 77 5.16 6.40 -8.99
C LEU A 77 5.77 6.96 -10.29
N GLU A 78 6.69 6.24 -10.93
CA GLU A 78 7.25 6.61 -12.24
C GLU A 78 6.19 6.63 -13.35
N TYR A 79 5.19 5.75 -13.29
CA TYR A 79 4.04 5.76 -14.21
C TYR A 79 2.99 6.84 -13.88
N GLY A 80 3.19 7.64 -12.83
CA GLY A 80 2.25 8.66 -12.39
C GLY A 80 1.03 8.12 -11.65
N ASN A 81 1.08 6.86 -11.21
CA ASN A 81 0.00 6.23 -10.46
C ASN A 81 -0.01 6.72 -9.00
N ARG A 82 -1.21 6.79 -8.42
CA ARG A 82 -1.44 7.01 -7.00
C ARG A 82 -1.44 5.67 -6.28
N VAL A 83 -0.69 5.61 -5.19
CA VAL A 83 -0.50 4.41 -4.39
C VAL A 83 -0.86 4.70 -2.93
N VAL A 84 -1.66 3.83 -2.34
CA VAL A 84 -1.91 3.80 -0.89
C VAL A 84 -1.14 2.63 -0.29
N LEU A 85 -0.28 2.91 0.68
CA LEU A 85 0.38 1.93 1.53
C LEU A 85 -0.41 1.77 2.83
N HIS A 86 -0.59 0.54 3.30
CA HIS A 86 -1.13 0.26 4.63
C HIS A 86 -0.53 -1.01 5.26
#